data_AF-Q6AQF8-F1
#
_entry.id   AF-Q6AQF8-F1
#
_cell.length_a   1.000
_cell.length_b   1.000
_cell.length_c   1.000
_cell.angle_alpha   90.00
_cell.angle_beta   90.00
_cell.angle_gamma   90.00
#
_symmetry.space_group_name_H-M   'P 1'
#
loop_
_entity.id
_entity.type
_entity.pdbx_description
1 polymer ?
#
loop_
_entity_poly.entity_id
_entity_poly.type
_entity_poly.pdbx_seq_one_letter_code
_entity_poly.pdbx_strand_id
1 'polypeptide(L)'
;MGKKVIKFMDTSFRDGFQSVFGARVLTDDFMPAVKASVDAGITHIEAGGGARFQSLFFYCGESAFDMMDRFRAEVGPDVELQTLARGINVVALSQCPRDIIDLHAKMFKKHGMTTIRNFDALNDVHNLEYSGARIAHHGLKHQIVVSMMDLPPGCEGAHTAEFYMDRLKQIIAADIPFDSICFKDASGTSNPRKVYNTFKMARAIVPEGTILWFHTHDTAGLAIAQNMAAIEGGADGIDLAKSPVSGGTCQADILSQMHALKGTDYTLDLDYEKVLVASEAFELAMKDYFIPPEAKMVSPTVTLSPMPGGALTANTMMMRDTGTLHLYPQVIKEMSEVVRRGGFGTSVTPVSQFYFQQAYLNVTQGRWKKINPSYGNMVLGYFGNTPVPADPEIVALASKQLGKPVFTDDPLDILEPGIPKATKILEENNLPVSDENIFIIASCEQKGLDFLQGKAITSIRKITDEKPVAPKGKGKKAAPVAAPVGPRSYSITVNSRAYDVVVSEGGAVQASPATAAPAAAPVAVSGTEVEAPTPGNILKILVDVGDSVTENQPLLVMEAMKMESEVTAPCAGKVLAIEVATGDTVQAGTELLIIG
;
A
#
# COMPACT_ATOMS: atom_id res chain seq x y z
N MET A 1 39.83 -12.11 -18.21
CA MET A 1 39.63 -11.67 -16.81
C MET A 1 38.33 -12.32 -16.33
N GLY A 2 38.21 -12.70 -15.06
CA GLY A 2 36.96 -13.26 -14.53
C GLY A 2 35.84 -12.22 -14.56
N LYS A 3 34.58 -12.65 -14.72
CA LYS A 3 33.42 -11.75 -14.66
C LYS A 3 33.22 -11.23 -13.24
N LYS A 4 32.80 -9.97 -13.07
CA LYS A 4 32.38 -9.42 -11.76
C LYS A 4 31.03 -10.03 -11.39
N VAL A 5 30.95 -10.64 -10.21
CA VAL A 5 29.68 -11.11 -9.65
C VAL A 5 28.89 -9.93 -9.11
N ILE A 6 27.67 -9.76 -9.59
CA ILE A 6 26.71 -8.79 -9.06
C ILE A 6 25.84 -9.51 -8.04
N LYS A 7 25.82 -8.99 -6.81
CA LYS A 7 24.95 -9.50 -5.75
C LYS A 7 23.50 -9.24 -6.14
N PHE A 8 22.59 -10.08 -5.68
CA PHE A 8 21.18 -9.74 -5.76
C PHE A 8 20.42 -10.25 -4.55
N MET A 9 19.28 -9.62 -4.28
CA MET A 9 18.34 -10.03 -3.25
C MET A 9 17.06 -10.49 -3.94
N ASP A 10 16.58 -11.68 -3.56
CA ASP A 10 15.29 -12.19 -4.00
C ASP A 10 14.17 -11.55 -3.18
N THR A 11 13.35 -10.75 -3.87
CA THR A 11 12.25 -9.98 -3.29
C THR A 11 10.89 -10.66 -3.46
N SER A 12 10.84 -11.86 -4.05
CA SER A 12 9.59 -12.60 -4.30
C SER A 12 8.71 -12.72 -3.04
N PHE A 13 9.34 -12.97 -1.89
CA PHE A 13 8.65 -13.31 -0.65
C PHE A 13 8.28 -12.11 0.24
N ARG A 14 8.56 -10.88 -0.22
CA ARG A 14 8.20 -9.63 0.48
C ARG A 14 7.69 -8.58 -0.49
N ASP A 15 8.56 -7.91 -1.25
CA ASP A 15 8.13 -6.84 -2.16
C ASP A 15 7.28 -7.35 -3.31
N GLY A 16 7.56 -8.55 -3.83
CA GLY A 16 6.74 -9.22 -4.82
C GLY A 16 5.31 -9.47 -4.32
N PHE A 17 5.17 -10.06 -3.14
CA PHE A 17 3.87 -10.24 -2.49
C PHE A 17 3.15 -8.91 -2.23
N GLN A 18 3.88 -7.91 -1.75
CA GLN A 18 3.33 -6.58 -1.51
C GLN A 18 2.81 -5.94 -2.80
N SER A 19 3.55 -6.12 -3.89
CA SER A 19 3.25 -5.54 -5.19
C SER A 19 2.05 -6.21 -5.87
N VAL A 20 1.93 -7.53 -5.82
CA VAL A 20 0.84 -8.25 -6.51
C VAL A 20 -0.38 -8.49 -5.62
N PHE A 21 -0.16 -8.96 -4.39
CA PHE A 21 -1.20 -9.50 -3.52
C PHE A 21 -1.55 -8.57 -2.36
N GLY A 22 -1.00 -7.35 -2.31
CA GLY A 22 -1.11 -6.47 -1.15
C GLY A 22 -0.50 -7.10 0.12
N ALA A 23 0.53 -7.94 -0.05
CA ALA A 23 1.21 -8.73 0.98
C ALA A 23 0.32 -9.77 1.69
N ARG A 24 -0.81 -10.16 1.09
CA ARG A 24 -1.78 -11.11 1.67
C ARG A 24 -1.52 -12.54 1.20
N VAL A 25 -0.42 -13.12 1.66
CA VAL A 25 -0.02 -14.51 1.35
C VAL A 25 0.18 -15.26 2.66
N LEU A 26 -0.36 -16.47 2.78
CA LEU A 26 -0.18 -17.32 3.97
C LEU A 26 1.23 -17.84 4.06
N THR A 27 1.74 -17.97 5.27
CA THR A 27 3.11 -18.41 5.54
C THR A 27 3.35 -19.82 5.00
N ASP A 28 2.43 -20.76 5.25
CA ASP A 28 2.56 -22.15 4.79
C ASP A 28 2.63 -22.31 3.28
N ASP A 29 1.92 -21.46 2.53
CA ASP A 29 1.77 -21.61 1.08
C ASP A 29 3.10 -21.45 0.33
N PHE A 30 4.01 -20.60 0.80
CA PHE A 30 5.24 -20.25 0.07
C PHE A 30 6.53 -20.86 0.63
N MET A 31 6.52 -21.47 1.82
CA MET A 31 7.74 -22.08 2.41
C MET A 31 8.44 -23.10 1.50
N PRO A 32 7.73 -24.00 0.79
CA PRO A 32 8.38 -24.90 -0.17
C PRO A 32 9.18 -24.14 -1.26
N ALA A 33 8.69 -22.98 -1.69
CA ALA A 33 9.36 -22.16 -2.68
C ALA A 33 10.56 -21.38 -2.11
N VAL A 34 10.54 -21.03 -0.81
CA VAL A 34 11.71 -20.50 -0.10
C VAL A 34 12.83 -21.53 -0.12
N LYS A 35 12.53 -22.77 0.25
CA LYS A 35 13.49 -23.87 0.22
C LYS A 35 14.08 -24.07 -1.18
N ALA A 36 13.22 -24.12 -2.20
CA ALA A 36 13.68 -24.26 -3.59
C ALA A 36 14.61 -23.11 -4.03
N SER A 37 14.39 -21.89 -3.52
CA SER A 37 15.27 -20.74 -3.79
C SER A 37 16.65 -20.93 -3.15
N VAL A 38 16.72 -21.43 -1.92
CA VAL A 38 18.00 -21.75 -1.26
C VAL A 38 18.72 -22.89 -1.97
N ASP A 39 18.01 -23.95 -2.36
CA ASP A 39 18.57 -25.08 -3.11
C ASP A 39 19.11 -24.65 -4.49
N ALA A 40 18.60 -23.54 -5.05
CA ALA A 40 19.10 -22.89 -6.25
C ALA A 40 20.34 -22.01 -6.06
N GLY A 41 20.82 -21.85 -4.81
CA GLY A 41 21.99 -21.03 -4.47
C GLY A 41 21.66 -19.57 -4.13
N ILE A 42 20.37 -19.22 -3.98
CA ILE A 42 19.96 -17.88 -3.56
C ILE A 42 20.19 -17.73 -2.05
N THR A 43 21.09 -16.83 -1.67
CA THR A 43 21.56 -16.66 -0.28
C THR A 43 21.20 -15.31 0.34
N HIS A 44 20.49 -14.44 -0.38
CA HIS A 44 20.02 -13.16 0.11
C HIS A 44 18.53 -12.99 -0.25
N ILE A 45 17.67 -13.01 0.76
CA ILE A 45 16.22 -13.05 0.58
C ILE A 45 15.58 -11.95 1.42
N GLU A 46 14.65 -11.23 0.81
CA GLU A 46 13.81 -10.30 1.54
C GLU A 46 12.65 -11.04 2.22
N ALA A 47 12.63 -11.04 3.55
CA ALA A 47 11.83 -11.98 4.35
C ALA A 47 10.92 -11.31 5.38
N GLY A 48 10.66 -10.01 5.27
CA GLY A 48 9.75 -9.32 6.18
C GLY A 48 9.81 -7.79 6.14
N GLY A 49 9.22 -7.16 7.15
CA GLY A 49 9.06 -5.71 7.21
C GLY A 49 8.09 -5.18 6.15
N GLY A 50 8.21 -3.89 5.82
CA GLY A 50 7.28 -3.21 4.91
C GLY A 50 5.81 -3.41 5.32
N ALA A 51 4.92 -3.61 4.35
CA ALA A 51 3.53 -3.95 4.64
C ALA A 51 3.35 -5.43 5.05
N ARG A 52 4.35 -6.29 4.83
CA ARG A 52 4.27 -7.72 5.12
C ARG A 52 4.17 -8.00 6.62
N PHE A 53 4.80 -7.17 7.45
CA PHE A 53 4.65 -7.27 8.91
C PHE A 53 3.18 -7.11 9.32
N GLN A 54 2.54 -6.01 8.89
CA GLN A 54 1.17 -5.70 9.29
C GLN A 54 0.13 -6.59 8.60
N SER A 55 0.37 -6.98 7.33
CA SER A 55 -0.61 -7.77 6.56
C SER A 55 -0.90 -9.13 7.18
N LEU A 56 0.07 -9.71 7.88
CA LEU A 56 -0.06 -10.98 8.59
C LEU A 56 -1.13 -10.89 9.69
N PHE A 57 -1.06 -9.85 10.52
CA PHE A 57 -2.04 -9.60 11.57
C PHE A 57 -3.38 -9.10 11.01
N PHE A 58 -3.35 -8.23 10.00
CA PHE A 58 -4.55 -7.55 9.50
C PHE A 58 -5.42 -8.45 8.62
N TYR A 59 -4.80 -9.36 7.86
CA TYR A 59 -5.48 -10.05 6.76
C TYR A 59 -5.19 -11.55 6.69
N CYS A 60 -4.12 -12.05 7.31
CA CYS A 60 -3.80 -13.48 7.27
C CYS A 60 -4.23 -14.21 8.55
N GLY A 61 -4.33 -13.50 9.68
CA GLY A 61 -4.54 -14.13 10.99
C GLY A 61 -3.29 -14.88 11.47
N GLU A 62 -2.11 -14.41 11.06
CA GLU A 62 -0.81 -15.04 11.34
C GLU A 62 0.10 -14.06 12.11
N SER A 63 1.04 -14.59 12.90
CA SER A 63 2.08 -13.80 13.57
C SER A 63 3.25 -13.52 12.62
N ALA A 64 3.64 -12.26 12.48
CA ALA A 64 4.84 -11.88 11.73
C ALA A 64 6.14 -12.41 12.35
N PHE A 65 6.17 -12.56 13.67
CA PHE A 65 7.32 -13.11 14.38
C PHE A 65 7.49 -14.59 14.10
N ASP A 66 6.40 -15.36 14.16
CA ASP A 66 6.40 -16.79 13.85
C ASP A 66 6.79 -17.03 12.39
N MET A 67 6.31 -16.18 11.47
CA MET A 67 6.71 -16.20 10.06
C MET A 67 8.21 -15.99 9.87
N MET A 68 8.81 -15.02 10.59
CA MET A 68 10.25 -14.76 10.58
C MET A 68 11.06 -15.93 11.15
N ASP A 69 10.63 -16.51 12.27
CA ASP A 69 11.28 -17.68 12.88
C ASP A 69 11.25 -18.88 11.94
N ARG A 70 10.10 -19.12 11.30
CA ARG A 70 9.95 -20.16 10.29
C ARG A 70 10.83 -19.93 9.06
N PHE A 71 10.90 -18.69 8.59
CA PHE A 71 11.81 -18.32 7.50
C PHE A 71 13.24 -18.70 7.84
N ARG A 72 13.72 -18.29 9.02
CA ARG A 72 15.07 -18.60 9.49
C ARG A 72 15.30 -20.10 9.63
N ALA A 73 14.33 -20.84 10.17
CA ALA A 73 14.41 -22.29 10.29
C ALA A 73 14.53 -22.99 8.92
N GLU A 74 13.78 -22.52 7.91
CA GLU A 74 13.75 -23.11 6.57
C GLU A 74 15.04 -22.81 5.78
N VAL A 75 15.58 -21.59 5.88
CA VAL A 75 16.75 -21.18 5.08
C VAL A 75 18.10 -21.49 5.75
N GLY A 76 18.11 -21.78 7.05
CA GLY A 76 19.33 -22.01 7.83
C GLY A 76 20.05 -20.70 8.23
N PRO A 77 21.16 -20.79 8.97
CA PRO A 77 21.81 -19.62 9.57
C PRO A 77 22.62 -18.75 8.59
N ASP A 78 23.05 -19.32 7.47
CA ASP A 78 23.99 -18.66 6.55
C ASP A 78 23.32 -17.72 5.53
N VAL A 79 22.00 -17.85 5.34
CA VAL A 79 21.24 -17.01 4.42
C VAL A 79 21.02 -15.62 5.03
N GLU A 80 21.31 -14.59 4.25
CA GLU A 80 21.06 -13.19 4.57
C GLU A 80 19.56 -12.91 4.45
N LEU A 81 18.89 -12.75 5.59
CA LEU A 81 17.49 -12.35 5.64
C LEU A 81 17.39 -10.85 5.87
N GLN A 82 16.73 -10.18 4.93
CA GLN A 82 16.61 -8.72 4.94
C GLN A 82 15.16 -8.28 5.07
N THR A 83 14.93 -7.20 5.81
CA THR A 83 13.62 -6.56 5.93
C THR A 83 13.67 -5.10 5.51
N LEU A 84 12.49 -4.51 5.27
CA LEU A 84 12.33 -3.08 4.99
C LEU A 84 11.74 -2.35 6.20
N ALA A 85 12.37 -1.26 6.63
CA ALA A 85 11.90 -0.35 7.67
C ALA A 85 11.89 1.11 7.19
N ARG A 86 11.00 1.91 7.77
CA ARG A 86 10.74 3.30 7.42
C ARG A 86 11.20 4.23 8.54
N GLY A 87 12.44 4.70 8.56
CA GLY A 87 12.95 5.73 9.49
C GLY A 87 12.23 5.76 10.85
N ILE A 88 11.41 6.80 11.05
CA ILE A 88 10.63 7.04 12.27
C ILE A 88 9.36 6.19 12.41
N ASN A 89 8.86 5.57 11.35
CA ASN A 89 7.66 4.72 11.35
C ASN A 89 7.97 3.22 11.51
N VAL A 90 9.22 2.80 11.33
CA VAL A 90 9.64 1.38 11.24
C VAL A 90 8.72 0.55 10.32
N VAL A 91 7.88 -0.32 10.87
CA VAL A 91 6.88 -1.13 10.16
C VAL A 91 5.43 -0.72 10.45
N ALA A 92 5.20 0.39 11.18
CA ALA A 92 3.89 0.95 11.48
C ALA A 92 3.39 1.97 10.42
N LEU A 93 2.11 2.32 10.44
CA LEU A 93 1.53 3.30 9.51
C LEU A 93 1.77 4.77 9.94
N SER A 94 1.99 4.99 11.24
CA SER A 94 2.30 6.29 11.85
C SER A 94 3.75 6.32 12.35
N GLN A 95 4.21 7.48 12.80
CA GLN A 95 5.47 7.62 13.52
C GLN A 95 5.43 6.78 14.80
N CYS A 96 6.55 6.13 15.12
CA CYS A 96 6.72 5.35 16.33
C CYS A 96 7.59 6.13 17.33
N PRO A 97 7.24 6.14 18.63
CA PRO A 97 8.11 6.71 19.65
C PRO A 97 9.44 5.95 19.75
N ARG A 98 10.46 6.59 20.31
CA ARG A 98 11.85 6.09 20.34
C ARG A 98 11.96 4.69 20.98
N ASP A 99 11.24 4.42 22.06
CA ASP A 99 11.23 3.11 22.73
C ASP A 99 10.68 1.98 21.83
N ILE A 100 9.71 2.28 20.97
CA ILE A 100 9.20 1.33 19.97
C ILE A 100 10.17 1.15 18.80
N ILE A 101 10.88 2.19 18.38
CA ILE A 101 11.92 2.09 17.33
C ILE A 101 13.09 1.21 17.81
N ASP A 102 13.51 1.34 19.07
CA ASP A 102 14.51 0.44 19.66
C ASP A 102 13.99 -1.01 19.73
N LEU A 103 12.74 -1.18 20.18
CA LEU A 103 12.10 -2.49 20.28
C LEU A 103 11.99 -3.20 18.91
N HIS A 104 11.73 -2.46 17.83
CA HIS A 104 11.72 -3.01 16.46
C HIS A 104 13.04 -3.70 16.12
N ALA A 105 14.17 -3.01 16.29
CA ALA A 105 15.49 -3.57 15.98
C ALA A 105 15.80 -4.79 16.87
N LYS A 106 15.50 -4.70 18.17
CA LYS A 106 15.64 -5.80 19.13
C LYS A 106 14.86 -7.05 18.70
N MET A 107 13.58 -6.86 18.35
CA MET A 107 12.70 -7.96 17.96
C MET A 107 13.10 -8.59 16.63
N PHE A 108 13.45 -7.78 15.63
CA PHE A 108 13.86 -8.32 14.33
C PHE A 108 15.17 -9.11 14.44
N LYS A 109 16.11 -8.67 15.30
CA LYS A 109 17.31 -9.45 15.64
C LYS A 109 16.94 -10.77 16.32
N LYS A 110 16.05 -10.73 17.31
CA LYS A 110 15.60 -11.90 18.07
C LYS A 110 15.00 -12.96 17.13
N HIS A 111 14.20 -12.55 16.16
CA HIS A 111 13.52 -13.41 15.19
C HIS A 111 14.34 -13.69 13.93
N GLY A 112 15.68 -13.64 14.05
CA GLY A 112 16.58 -14.18 13.05
C GLY A 112 16.78 -13.34 11.79
N MET A 113 16.36 -12.07 11.76
CA MET A 113 16.71 -11.17 10.64
C MET A 113 18.19 -10.78 10.72
N THR A 114 18.79 -10.52 9.56
CA THR A 114 20.23 -10.21 9.45
C THR A 114 20.46 -8.75 9.07
N THR A 115 19.72 -8.22 8.09
CA THR A 115 19.82 -6.83 7.62
C THR A 115 18.47 -6.11 7.74
N ILE A 116 18.50 -4.85 8.15
CA ILE A 116 17.37 -3.93 7.98
C ILE A 116 17.74 -2.87 6.93
N ARG A 117 16.98 -2.84 5.83
CA ARG A 117 17.00 -1.74 4.87
C ARG A 117 16.12 -0.61 5.40
N ASN A 118 16.72 0.53 5.71
CA ASN A 118 16.07 1.64 6.39
C ASN A 118 16.03 2.87 5.48
N PHE A 119 14.83 3.38 5.22
CA PHE A 119 14.63 4.55 4.37
C PHE A 119 13.69 5.57 5.01
N ASP A 120 13.84 6.82 4.57
CA ASP A 120 12.88 7.89 4.83
C ASP A 120 12.24 8.30 3.50
N ALA A 121 10.92 8.50 3.51
CA ALA A 121 10.17 8.83 2.29
C ALA A 121 10.41 10.28 1.87
N LEU A 122 10.74 11.18 2.79
CA LEU A 122 11.07 12.57 2.53
C LEU A 122 12.56 12.78 2.23
N ASN A 123 13.38 11.73 2.32
CA ASN A 123 14.84 11.82 2.32
C ASN A 123 15.36 12.79 3.40
N ASP A 124 14.63 12.92 4.51
CA ASP A 124 15.11 13.62 5.70
C ASP A 124 16.09 12.71 6.45
N VAL A 125 17.35 13.11 6.51
CA VAL A 125 18.42 12.32 7.12
C VAL A 125 18.21 12.21 8.64
N HIS A 126 17.60 13.20 9.28
CA HIS A 126 17.35 13.20 10.72
C HIS A 126 16.44 12.03 11.14
N ASN A 127 15.47 11.69 10.27
CA ASN A 127 14.57 10.56 10.48
C ASN A 127 15.26 9.18 10.46
N LEU A 128 16.51 9.12 9.98
CA LEU A 128 17.30 7.88 9.89
C LEU A 128 18.31 7.74 11.04
N GLU A 129 18.63 8.82 11.77
CA GLU A 129 19.69 8.83 12.78
C GLU A 129 19.39 7.85 13.91
N TYR A 130 18.23 8.02 14.56
CA TYR A 130 17.87 7.19 15.71
C TYR A 130 17.63 5.74 15.31
N SER A 131 16.84 5.50 14.26
CA SER A 131 16.53 4.15 13.78
C SER A 131 17.79 3.41 13.29
N GLY A 132 18.66 4.08 12.53
CA GLY A 132 19.95 3.54 12.09
C GLY A 132 20.86 3.16 13.27
N ALA A 133 20.98 4.05 14.27
CA ALA A 133 21.76 3.77 15.48
C ALA A 133 21.21 2.57 16.26
N ARG A 134 19.88 2.38 16.33
CA ARG A 134 19.25 1.23 17.00
C ARG A 134 19.46 -0.08 16.24
N ILE A 135 19.41 -0.06 14.91
CA ILE A 135 19.72 -1.24 14.08
C ILE A 135 21.14 -1.74 14.38
N ALA A 136 22.13 -0.84 14.33
CA ALA A 136 23.52 -1.18 14.62
C ALA A 136 23.72 -1.63 16.08
N HIS A 137 23.06 -0.95 17.04
CA HIS A 137 23.13 -1.28 18.47
C HIS A 137 22.74 -2.74 18.77
N HIS A 138 21.70 -3.26 18.12
CA HIS A 138 21.24 -4.63 18.28
C HIS A 138 21.98 -5.65 17.41
N GLY A 139 23.07 -5.23 16.73
CA GLY A 139 23.93 -6.12 15.95
C GLY A 139 23.29 -6.64 14.66
N LEU A 140 22.34 -5.87 14.09
CA LEU A 140 21.84 -6.06 12.74
C LEU A 140 22.70 -5.26 11.78
N LYS A 141 22.82 -5.73 10.53
CA LYS A 141 23.39 -4.92 9.47
C LYS A 141 22.41 -3.82 9.08
N HIS A 142 22.90 -2.62 8.89
CA HIS A 142 22.09 -1.49 8.45
C HIS A 142 22.38 -1.18 6.98
N GLN A 143 21.36 -1.32 6.14
CA GLN A 143 21.40 -0.83 4.76
C GLN A 143 20.64 0.50 4.69
N ILE A 144 21.36 1.61 4.72
CA ILE A 144 20.77 2.95 4.68
C ILE A 144 20.34 3.30 3.26
N VAL A 145 19.22 4.01 3.11
CA VAL A 145 18.60 4.25 1.80
C VAL A 145 18.55 5.72 1.45
N VAL A 146 18.86 6.03 0.19
CA VAL A 146 18.44 7.26 -0.49
C VAL A 146 17.31 6.90 -1.45
N SER A 147 16.11 7.41 -1.18
CA SER A 147 14.90 7.11 -1.96
C SER A 147 14.90 7.93 -3.27
N MET A 148 14.59 7.28 -4.38
CA MET A 148 14.64 7.84 -5.74
C MET A 148 13.28 7.81 -6.43
N MET A 149 13.06 8.77 -7.34
CA MET A 149 12.00 8.76 -8.35
C MET A 149 12.34 9.79 -9.45
N ASP A 150 11.59 9.77 -10.56
CA ASP A 150 11.47 10.92 -11.45
C ASP A 150 10.24 11.76 -11.04
N LEU A 151 10.39 13.09 -11.12
CA LEU A 151 9.31 14.02 -10.84
C LEU A 151 8.34 14.10 -12.02
N PRO A 152 7.06 14.45 -11.79
CA PRO A 152 6.12 14.77 -12.86
C PRO A 152 6.69 15.85 -13.80
N PRO A 153 6.32 15.82 -15.11
CA PRO A 153 6.76 16.84 -16.06
C PRO A 153 6.52 18.28 -15.57
N GLY A 154 7.53 19.14 -15.78
CA GLY A 154 7.52 20.54 -15.36
C GLY A 154 7.82 20.77 -13.88
N CYS A 155 8.27 19.76 -13.13
CA CYS A 155 8.71 19.89 -11.74
C CYS A 155 10.24 19.79 -11.67
N GLU A 156 10.87 20.68 -10.89
CA GLU A 156 12.33 20.78 -10.72
C GLU A 156 12.66 21.09 -9.26
N GLY A 157 13.91 20.86 -8.85
CA GLY A 157 14.43 21.25 -7.52
C GLY A 157 14.76 20.09 -6.57
N ALA A 158 14.32 18.87 -6.89
CA ALA A 158 14.69 17.65 -6.16
C ALA A 158 14.90 16.47 -7.12
N HIS A 159 15.37 15.34 -6.58
CA HIS A 159 15.49 14.07 -7.31
C HIS A 159 16.42 14.08 -8.53
N THR A 160 17.38 14.99 -8.60
CA THR A 160 18.53 14.91 -9.52
C THR A 160 19.63 14.02 -8.94
N ALA A 161 20.62 13.63 -9.75
CA ALA A 161 21.77 12.88 -9.24
C ALA A 161 22.53 13.69 -8.16
N GLU A 162 22.66 15.00 -8.37
CA GLU A 162 23.28 15.95 -7.43
C GLU A 162 22.51 16.02 -6.12
N PHE A 163 21.17 16.09 -6.18
CA PHE A 163 20.31 16.06 -4.99
C PHE A 163 20.57 14.80 -4.15
N TYR A 164 20.66 13.63 -4.79
CA TYR A 164 20.94 12.37 -4.09
C TYR A 164 22.35 12.36 -3.49
N MET A 165 23.34 12.97 -4.15
CA MET A 165 24.69 13.09 -3.58
C MET A 165 24.73 14.00 -2.37
N ASP A 166 23.91 15.05 -2.33
CA ASP A 166 23.82 15.91 -1.15
C ASP A 166 23.20 15.18 0.03
N ARG A 167 22.17 14.34 -0.19
CA ARG A 167 21.65 13.43 0.86
C ARG A 167 22.71 12.45 1.34
N LEU A 168 23.47 11.86 0.41
CA LEU A 168 24.55 10.94 0.76
C LEU A 168 25.64 11.61 1.60
N LYS A 169 26.05 12.83 1.27
CA LYS A 169 27.01 13.60 2.08
C LYS A 169 26.46 13.91 3.47
N GLN A 170 25.18 14.24 3.59
CA GLN A 170 24.53 14.46 4.88
C GLN A 170 24.51 13.18 5.73
N ILE A 171 24.19 12.04 5.13
CA ILE A 171 24.26 10.73 5.80
C ILE A 171 25.66 10.47 6.36
N ILE A 172 26.71 10.70 5.56
CA ILE A 172 28.10 10.53 5.98
C ILE A 172 28.45 11.52 7.10
N ALA A 173 28.01 12.78 6.98
CA ALA A 173 28.29 13.82 7.98
C ALA A 173 27.56 13.59 9.32
N ALA A 174 26.39 12.96 9.28
CA ALA A 174 25.61 12.59 10.47
C ALA A 174 26.19 11.38 11.23
N ASP A 175 27.25 10.73 10.69
CA ASP A 175 27.92 9.57 11.28
C ASP A 175 26.94 8.42 11.62
N ILE A 176 25.90 8.25 10.80
CA ILE A 176 24.93 7.18 10.96
C ILE A 176 25.65 5.86 10.64
N PRO A 177 25.67 4.86 11.55
CA PRO A 177 26.35 3.60 11.28
C PRO A 177 25.60 2.82 10.20
N PHE A 178 26.26 2.43 9.11
CA PHE A 178 25.69 1.58 8.06
C PHE A 178 26.73 0.62 7.46
N ASP A 179 26.26 -0.52 6.94
CA ASP A 179 27.05 -1.54 6.26
C ASP A 179 26.99 -1.42 4.73
N SER A 180 25.91 -0.83 4.21
CA SER A 180 25.71 -0.63 2.78
C SER A 180 24.74 0.52 2.50
N ILE A 181 24.79 1.05 1.28
CA ILE A 181 23.91 2.13 0.81
C ILE A 181 23.03 1.61 -0.31
N CYS A 182 21.73 1.82 -0.21
CA CYS A 182 20.77 1.48 -1.25
C CYS A 182 20.16 2.74 -1.87
N PHE A 183 20.11 2.78 -3.18
CA PHE A 183 19.35 3.75 -3.96
C PHE A 183 18.03 3.09 -4.37
N LYS A 184 16.90 3.58 -3.82
CA LYS A 184 15.60 2.88 -3.92
C LYS A 184 14.58 3.65 -4.75
N ASP A 185 14.33 3.18 -5.97
CA ASP A 185 13.23 3.64 -6.82
C ASP A 185 11.98 2.75 -6.65
N ALA A 186 11.15 3.07 -5.66
CA ALA A 186 9.92 2.30 -5.39
C ALA A 186 8.85 2.45 -6.50
N SER A 187 9.01 3.41 -7.40
CA SER A 187 8.03 3.75 -8.44
C SER A 187 8.41 3.22 -9.83
N GLY A 188 9.67 2.84 -10.02
CA GLY A 188 10.19 2.43 -11.32
C GLY A 188 10.23 3.58 -12.34
N THR A 189 10.31 4.83 -11.88
CA THR A 189 10.19 6.02 -12.75
C THR A 189 11.53 6.63 -13.13
N SER A 190 12.60 6.37 -12.38
CA SER A 190 13.91 7.01 -12.56
C SER A 190 14.52 6.61 -13.89
N ASN A 191 14.69 7.54 -14.82
CA ASN A 191 15.27 7.18 -16.10
C ASN A 191 16.70 6.56 -15.97
N PRO A 192 17.10 5.61 -16.84
CA PRO A 192 18.38 4.90 -16.70
C PRO A 192 19.62 5.81 -16.67
N ARG A 193 19.61 6.94 -17.39
CA ARG A 193 20.75 7.88 -17.38
C ARG A 193 20.98 8.48 -15.98
N LYS A 194 19.89 8.87 -15.30
CA LYS A 194 19.94 9.37 -13.92
C LYS A 194 20.47 8.30 -12.97
N VAL A 195 20.02 7.05 -13.13
CA VAL A 195 20.52 5.92 -12.33
C VAL A 195 22.02 5.75 -12.51
N TYR A 196 22.51 5.65 -13.76
CA TYR A 196 23.95 5.55 -14.05
C TYR A 196 24.76 6.69 -13.42
N ASN A 197 24.32 7.93 -13.62
CA ASN A 197 25.02 9.11 -13.08
C ASN A 197 25.05 9.09 -11.55
N THR A 198 23.94 8.73 -10.90
CA THR A 198 23.84 8.64 -9.44
C THR A 198 24.85 7.64 -8.88
N PHE A 199 24.92 6.43 -9.46
CA PHE A 199 25.87 5.41 -9.00
C PHE A 199 27.33 5.80 -9.25
N LYS A 200 27.61 6.38 -10.43
CA LYS A 200 28.96 6.83 -10.77
C LYS A 200 29.45 7.93 -9.84
N MET A 201 28.58 8.89 -9.50
CA MET A 201 28.88 9.95 -8.55
C MET A 201 29.00 9.40 -7.12
N ALA A 202 28.11 8.51 -6.70
CA ALA A 202 28.15 7.90 -5.38
C ALA A 202 29.46 7.14 -5.17
N ARG A 203 29.88 6.35 -6.16
CA ARG A 203 31.13 5.59 -6.11
C ARG A 203 32.37 6.48 -5.96
N ALA A 204 32.33 7.71 -6.47
CA ALA A 204 33.43 8.67 -6.32
C ALA A 204 33.48 9.34 -4.93
N ILE A 205 32.39 9.25 -4.15
CA ILE A 205 32.26 9.90 -2.83
C ILE A 205 32.48 8.90 -1.70
N VAL A 206 31.91 7.69 -1.81
CA VAL A 206 31.98 6.69 -0.74
C VAL A 206 33.35 6.03 -0.66
N PRO A 207 33.79 5.58 0.53
CA PRO A 207 35.02 4.80 0.67
C PRO A 207 35.07 3.58 -0.24
N GLU A 208 36.27 3.20 -0.67
CA GLU A 208 36.50 1.95 -1.41
C GLU A 208 35.95 0.74 -0.62
N GLY A 209 35.30 -0.19 -1.31
CA GLY A 209 34.67 -1.36 -0.69
C GLY A 209 33.25 -1.12 -0.13
N THR A 210 32.76 0.12 -0.07
CA THR A 210 31.36 0.39 0.32
C THR A 210 30.39 -0.28 -0.64
N ILE A 211 29.47 -1.09 -0.14
CA ILE A 211 28.48 -1.78 -0.98
C ILE A 211 27.42 -0.78 -1.44
N LEU A 212 27.29 -0.60 -2.76
CA LEU A 212 26.22 0.19 -3.36
C LEU A 212 25.16 -0.75 -3.96
N TRP A 213 23.90 -0.51 -3.61
CA TRP A 213 22.78 -1.37 -3.96
C TRP A 213 21.70 -0.59 -4.71
N PHE A 214 21.11 -1.19 -5.74
CA PHE A 214 19.98 -0.60 -6.47
C PHE A 214 18.69 -1.39 -6.27
N HIS A 215 17.61 -0.70 -5.99
CA HIS A 215 16.27 -1.25 -6.00
C HIS A 215 15.41 -0.47 -6.98
N THR A 216 14.66 -1.18 -7.83
CA THR A 216 13.66 -0.57 -8.71
C THR A 216 12.45 -1.50 -8.92
N HIS A 217 11.34 -0.93 -9.37
CA HIS A 217 10.18 -1.65 -9.88
C HIS A 217 10.12 -1.52 -11.40
N ASP A 218 9.49 -2.50 -12.06
CA ASP A 218 9.35 -2.58 -13.52
C ASP A 218 8.04 -1.95 -14.02
N THR A 219 7.46 -1.05 -13.22
CA THR A 219 6.10 -0.53 -13.47
C THR A 219 6.05 0.28 -14.76
N ALA A 220 7.12 1.00 -15.08
CA ALA A 220 7.29 1.68 -16.35
C ALA A 220 7.88 0.78 -17.46
N GLY A 221 8.20 -0.49 -17.19
CA GLY A 221 8.86 -1.41 -18.12
C GLY A 221 10.34 -1.09 -18.34
N LEU A 222 11.01 -0.51 -17.34
CA LEU A 222 12.39 -0.02 -17.44
C LEU A 222 13.38 -0.72 -16.50
N ALA A 223 12.95 -1.67 -15.67
CA ALA A 223 13.77 -2.18 -14.56
C ALA A 223 15.07 -2.84 -15.03
N ILE A 224 15.04 -3.63 -16.10
CA ILE A 224 16.27 -4.23 -16.67
C ILE A 224 17.24 -3.14 -17.12
N ALA A 225 16.77 -2.10 -17.82
CA ALA A 225 17.62 -1.01 -18.29
C ALA A 225 18.18 -0.18 -17.12
N GLN A 226 17.38 0.05 -16.08
CA GLN A 226 17.81 0.74 -14.86
C GLN A 226 18.84 -0.09 -14.08
N ASN A 227 18.64 -1.41 -13.95
CA ASN A 227 19.59 -2.33 -13.32
C ASN A 227 20.93 -2.32 -14.07
N MET A 228 20.91 -2.42 -15.40
CA MET A 228 22.13 -2.32 -16.21
C MET A 228 22.83 -0.98 -16.01
N ALA A 229 22.08 0.12 -16.00
CA ALA A 229 22.63 1.44 -15.74
C ALA A 229 23.28 1.57 -14.34
N ALA A 230 22.67 0.98 -13.31
CA ALA A 230 23.24 0.93 -11.96
C ALA A 230 24.53 0.11 -11.92
N ILE A 231 24.52 -1.10 -12.52
CA ILE A 231 25.69 -2.00 -12.61
C ILE A 231 26.86 -1.30 -13.31
N GLU A 232 26.61 -0.72 -14.49
CA GLU A 232 27.62 0.02 -15.25
C GLU A 232 28.09 1.29 -14.54
N GLY A 233 27.24 1.88 -13.71
CA GLY A 233 27.56 3.00 -12.83
C GLY A 233 28.40 2.61 -11.61
N GLY A 234 28.55 1.31 -11.33
CA GLY A 234 29.36 0.78 -10.24
C GLY A 234 28.56 0.23 -9.04
N ALA A 235 27.30 -0.16 -9.24
CA ALA A 235 26.56 -0.93 -8.25
C ALA A 235 27.24 -2.30 -7.96
N ASP A 236 27.06 -2.79 -6.74
CA ASP A 236 27.51 -4.12 -6.32
C ASP A 236 26.35 -5.09 -6.15
N GLY A 237 25.13 -4.59 -5.96
CA GLY A 237 23.94 -5.43 -5.90
C GLY A 237 22.67 -4.79 -6.43
N ILE A 238 21.72 -5.63 -6.80
CA ILE A 238 20.40 -5.26 -7.35
C ILE A 238 19.28 -6.10 -6.73
N ASP A 239 18.04 -5.62 -6.75
CA ASP A 239 16.88 -6.42 -6.35
C ASP A 239 16.20 -7.08 -7.55
N LEU A 240 15.83 -8.35 -7.40
CA LEU A 240 15.15 -9.15 -8.43
C LEU A 240 14.01 -9.96 -7.80
N ALA A 241 13.12 -10.48 -8.64
CA ALA A 241 12.03 -11.36 -8.22
C ALA A 241 11.83 -12.50 -9.23
N LYS A 242 11.02 -13.50 -8.87
CA LYS A 242 10.57 -14.59 -9.74
C LYS A 242 9.12 -14.39 -10.16
N SER A 243 8.78 -14.86 -11.37
CA SER A 243 7.38 -15.04 -11.81
C SER A 243 6.62 -15.90 -10.79
N PRO A 244 5.36 -15.57 -10.41
CA PRO A 244 4.48 -14.60 -11.06
C PRO A 244 4.49 -13.19 -10.45
N VAL A 245 5.44 -12.90 -9.55
CA VAL A 245 5.58 -11.58 -8.87
C VAL A 245 6.83 -10.83 -9.34
N SER A 246 7.17 -10.97 -10.62
CA SER A 246 8.20 -10.19 -11.30
C SER A 246 7.58 -9.47 -12.52
N GLY A 247 8.22 -8.40 -12.97
CA GLY A 247 7.70 -7.52 -14.02
C GLY A 247 6.47 -6.71 -13.58
N GLY A 248 6.04 -5.78 -14.43
CA GLY A 248 4.90 -4.91 -14.14
C GLY A 248 5.10 -4.17 -12.81
N THR A 249 4.22 -4.37 -11.84
CA THR A 249 4.31 -3.68 -10.54
C THR A 249 5.44 -4.15 -9.64
N CYS A 250 6.22 -5.17 -10.03
CA CYS A 250 7.27 -5.78 -9.21
C CYS A 250 8.68 -5.51 -9.76
N GLN A 251 9.70 -6.10 -9.15
CA GLN A 251 11.09 -6.07 -9.61
C GLN A 251 11.26 -6.82 -10.94
N ALA A 252 12.40 -6.61 -11.61
CA ALA A 252 12.76 -7.40 -12.78
C ALA A 252 12.94 -8.88 -12.44
N ASP A 253 12.65 -9.73 -13.42
CA ASP A 253 12.78 -11.18 -13.27
C ASP A 253 14.24 -11.66 -13.23
N ILE A 254 14.56 -12.62 -12.35
CA ILE A 254 15.92 -13.17 -12.18
C ILE A 254 16.47 -13.73 -13.50
N LEU A 255 15.73 -14.58 -14.20
CA LEU A 255 16.19 -15.21 -15.45
C LEU A 255 16.34 -14.17 -16.57
N SER A 256 15.44 -13.19 -16.61
CA SER A 256 15.52 -12.06 -17.54
C SER A 256 16.76 -11.21 -17.31
N GLN A 257 17.11 -10.93 -16.05
CA GLN A 257 18.34 -10.23 -15.71
C GLN A 257 19.59 -11.05 -16.04
N MET A 258 19.60 -12.36 -15.79
CA MET A 258 20.68 -13.25 -16.22
C MET A 258 20.88 -13.20 -17.74
N HIS A 259 19.79 -13.13 -18.50
CA HIS A 259 19.85 -12.98 -19.95
C HIS A 259 20.46 -11.63 -20.35
N ALA A 260 20.06 -10.53 -19.71
CA ALA A 260 20.57 -9.19 -19.99
C ALA A 260 22.10 -9.05 -19.74
N LEU A 261 22.67 -9.84 -18.82
CA LEU A 261 24.10 -9.83 -18.52
C LEU A 261 24.95 -10.64 -19.53
N LYS A 262 24.34 -11.39 -20.46
CA LYS A 262 25.09 -12.15 -21.46
C LYS A 262 25.92 -11.22 -22.35
N GLY A 263 27.17 -11.61 -22.62
CA GLY A 263 28.10 -10.78 -23.40
C GLY A 263 28.72 -9.61 -22.64
N THR A 264 28.34 -9.37 -21.38
CA THR A 264 28.95 -8.37 -20.50
C THR A 264 30.03 -8.99 -19.59
N ASP A 265 30.76 -8.13 -18.88
CA ASP A 265 31.73 -8.51 -17.86
C ASP A 265 31.10 -8.87 -16.50
N TYR A 266 29.76 -8.96 -16.43
CA TYR A 266 29.01 -9.18 -15.21
C TYR A 266 28.29 -10.54 -15.23
N THR A 267 28.01 -11.09 -14.04
CA THR A 267 27.24 -12.33 -13.84
C THR A 267 26.50 -12.31 -12.50
N LEU A 268 25.40 -13.04 -12.37
CA LEU A 268 24.79 -13.36 -11.06
C LEU A 268 25.38 -14.61 -10.43
N ASP A 269 26.19 -15.37 -11.19
CA ASP A 269 26.82 -16.62 -10.76
C ASP A 269 25.82 -17.67 -10.24
N LEU A 270 24.73 -17.86 -10.99
CA LEU A 270 23.69 -18.84 -10.70
C LEU A 270 23.54 -19.87 -11.83
N ASP A 271 23.14 -21.07 -11.45
CA ASP A 271 22.68 -22.11 -12.36
C ASP A 271 21.23 -21.84 -12.77
N TYR A 272 21.02 -21.51 -14.04
CA TYR A 272 19.68 -21.16 -14.55
C TYR A 272 18.70 -22.33 -14.44
N GLU A 273 19.17 -23.59 -14.48
CA GLU A 273 18.29 -24.77 -14.38
C GLU A 273 17.71 -24.90 -12.97
N LYS A 274 18.52 -24.60 -11.95
CA LYS A 274 18.03 -24.55 -10.57
C LYS A 274 17.13 -23.37 -10.32
N VAL A 275 17.41 -22.21 -10.93
CA VAL A 275 16.52 -21.04 -10.87
C VAL A 275 15.17 -21.35 -11.52
N LEU A 276 15.14 -22.11 -12.63
CA LEU A 276 13.89 -22.57 -13.23
C LEU A 276 13.07 -23.43 -12.25
N VAL A 277 13.70 -24.39 -11.58
CA VAL A 277 13.03 -25.21 -10.54
C VAL A 277 12.49 -24.34 -9.40
N ALA A 278 13.25 -23.36 -8.93
CA ALA A 278 12.79 -22.43 -7.89
C ALA A 278 11.61 -21.56 -8.37
N SER A 279 11.62 -21.12 -9.62
CA SER A 279 10.51 -20.38 -10.23
C SER A 279 9.27 -21.25 -10.37
N GLU A 280 9.38 -22.49 -10.84
CA GLU A 280 8.26 -23.43 -10.94
C GLU A 280 7.63 -23.73 -9.57
N ALA A 281 8.45 -23.94 -8.54
CA ALA A 281 7.98 -24.12 -7.17
C ALA A 281 7.22 -22.88 -6.65
N PHE A 282 7.72 -21.68 -6.99
CA PHE A 282 7.06 -20.44 -6.60
C PHE A 282 5.76 -20.17 -7.38
N GLU A 283 5.72 -20.47 -8.68
CA GLU A 283 4.49 -20.44 -9.48
C GLU A 283 3.44 -21.41 -8.94
N LEU A 284 3.84 -22.62 -8.57
CA LEU A 284 2.95 -23.60 -7.95
C LEU A 284 2.40 -23.11 -6.61
N ALA A 285 3.25 -22.49 -5.77
CA ALA A 285 2.83 -21.91 -4.48
C ALA A 285 1.79 -20.80 -4.65
N MET A 286 1.91 -19.99 -5.71
CA MET A 286 1.04 -18.85 -5.95
C MET A 286 -0.20 -19.15 -6.81
N LYS A 287 -0.34 -20.38 -7.33
CA LYS A 287 -1.35 -20.75 -8.33
C LYS A 287 -2.80 -20.42 -7.95
N ASP A 288 -3.11 -20.47 -6.66
CA ASP A 288 -4.48 -20.28 -6.15
C ASP A 288 -4.78 -18.81 -5.82
N TYR A 289 -3.78 -17.92 -5.84
CA TYR A 289 -3.94 -16.51 -5.52
C TYR A 289 -4.45 -15.72 -6.72
N PHE A 290 -5.43 -14.84 -6.48
CA PHE A 290 -5.87 -13.91 -7.50
C PHE A 290 -4.78 -12.87 -7.80
N ILE A 291 -4.40 -12.76 -9.07
CA ILE A 291 -3.43 -11.76 -9.53
C ILE A 291 -4.20 -10.66 -10.28
N PRO A 292 -4.19 -9.42 -9.77
CA PRO A 292 -4.77 -8.28 -10.48
C PRO A 292 -4.11 -8.13 -11.87
N PRO A 293 -4.88 -7.97 -12.96
CA PRO A 293 -4.31 -7.80 -14.29
C PRO A 293 -3.27 -6.67 -14.37
N GLU A 294 -3.54 -5.54 -13.72
CA GLU A 294 -2.64 -4.39 -13.66
C GLU A 294 -1.32 -4.66 -12.94
N ALA A 295 -1.27 -5.67 -12.07
CA ALA A 295 -0.04 -6.04 -11.39
C ALA A 295 1.03 -6.56 -12.37
N LYS A 296 0.60 -7.17 -13.49
CA LYS A 296 1.46 -7.76 -14.53
C LYS A 296 1.62 -6.88 -15.77
N MET A 297 0.98 -5.71 -15.82
CA MET A 297 1.04 -4.81 -16.98
C MET A 297 2.06 -3.71 -16.77
N VAL A 298 2.72 -3.32 -17.86
CA VAL A 298 3.47 -2.06 -17.90
C VAL A 298 2.48 -0.91 -17.88
N SER A 299 2.75 0.09 -17.02
CA SER A 299 1.98 1.31 -16.87
C SER A 299 2.84 2.53 -17.16
N PRO A 300 3.01 2.93 -18.44
CA PRO A 300 3.90 4.03 -18.82
C PRO A 300 3.53 5.38 -18.18
N THR A 301 2.24 5.57 -17.86
CA THR A 301 1.72 6.78 -17.22
C THR A 301 2.27 7.01 -15.81
N VAL A 302 2.87 5.99 -15.17
CA VAL A 302 3.52 6.14 -13.86
C VAL A 302 4.68 7.14 -13.91
N THR A 303 5.31 7.33 -15.08
CA THR A 303 6.35 8.34 -15.29
C THR A 303 5.82 9.78 -15.24
N LEU A 304 4.51 9.96 -15.35
CA LEU A 304 3.85 11.27 -15.26
C LEU A 304 3.34 11.57 -13.85
N SER A 305 3.12 10.51 -13.07
CA SER A 305 2.55 10.54 -11.71
C SER A 305 3.13 9.34 -10.96
N PRO A 306 4.18 9.52 -10.13
CA PRO A 306 4.96 8.41 -9.60
C PRO A 306 4.14 7.59 -8.60
N MET A 307 3.44 6.57 -9.09
CA MET A 307 2.68 5.63 -8.27
C MET A 307 3.48 4.33 -8.10
N PRO A 308 3.95 3.99 -6.88
CA PRO A 308 4.60 2.71 -6.62
C PRO A 308 3.74 1.52 -6.98
N GLY A 309 4.37 0.45 -7.46
CA GLY A 309 3.67 -0.75 -7.90
C GLY A 309 2.71 -1.32 -6.85
N GLY A 310 3.18 -1.54 -5.61
CA GLY A 310 2.31 -2.03 -4.53
C GLY A 310 1.23 -1.04 -4.08
N ALA A 311 1.44 0.26 -4.26
CA ALA A 311 0.39 1.25 -4.01
C ALA A 311 -0.66 1.25 -5.13
N LEU A 312 -0.22 1.05 -6.39
CA LEU A 312 -1.10 0.92 -7.55
C LEU A 312 -2.10 -0.22 -7.35
N THR A 313 -1.62 -1.44 -7.10
CA THR A 313 -2.48 -2.62 -6.98
C THR A 313 -3.38 -2.56 -5.75
N ALA A 314 -2.85 -2.13 -4.61
CA ALA A 314 -3.65 -1.97 -3.40
C ALA A 314 -4.80 -0.95 -3.63
N ASN A 315 -4.51 0.18 -4.27
CA ASN A 315 -5.51 1.21 -4.53
C ASN A 315 -6.54 0.79 -5.57
N THR A 316 -6.14 0.19 -6.69
CA THR A 316 -7.10 -0.31 -7.69
C THR A 316 -8.00 -1.40 -7.13
N MET A 317 -7.48 -2.26 -6.25
CA MET A 317 -8.30 -3.24 -5.55
C MET A 317 -9.31 -2.60 -4.59
N MET A 318 -8.90 -1.65 -3.75
CA MET A 318 -9.83 -0.92 -2.88
C MET A 318 -10.89 -0.15 -3.69
N MET A 319 -10.52 0.39 -4.85
CA MET A 319 -11.46 1.04 -5.76
C MET A 319 -12.40 0.04 -6.45
N ARG A 320 -12.02 -1.23 -6.62
CA ARG A 320 -12.96 -2.28 -7.06
C ARG A 320 -13.98 -2.58 -5.98
N ASP A 321 -13.52 -2.74 -4.74
CA ASP A 321 -14.38 -3.06 -3.60
C ASP A 321 -15.46 -1.99 -3.40
N THR A 322 -15.13 -0.71 -3.64
CA THR A 322 -16.07 0.44 -3.52
C THR A 322 -16.79 0.82 -4.81
N GLY A 323 -16.54 0.13 -5.93
CA GLY A 323 -17.14 0.45 -7.24
C GLY A 323 -16.59 1.70 -7.95
N THR A 324 -15.49 2.27 -7.46
CA THR A 324 -14.92 3.55 -7.95
C THR A 324 -13.76 3.40 -8.93
N LEU A 325 -13.38 2.17 -9.33
CA LEU A 325 -12.22 1.92 -10.22
C LEU A 325 -12.24 2.76 -11.52
N HIS A 326 -13.42 3.08 -12.03
CA HIS A 326 -13.59 3.92 -13.22
C HIS A 326 -13.02 5.35 -13.06
N LEU A 327 -12.82 5.83 -11.83
CA LEU A 327 -12.20 7.12 -11.52
C LEU A 327 -10.66 7.08 -11.51
N TYR A 328 -10.05 5.88 -11.50
CA TYR A 328 -8.59 5.72 -11.36
C TYR A 328 -7.77 6.58 -12.34
N PRO A 329 -8.11 6.68 -13.64
CA PRO A 329 -7.36 7.56 -14.56
C PRO A 329 -7.37 9.04 -14.16
N GLN A 330 -8.48 9.51 -13.58
CA GLN A 330 -8.60 10.90 -13.12
C GLN A 330 -7.78 11.11 -11.85
N VAL A 331 -7.79 10.14 -10.93
CA VAL A 331 -7.02 10.19 -9.67
C VAL A 331 -5.52 10.21 -9.94
N ILE A 332 -5.03 9.36 -10.85
CA ILE A 332 -3.61 9.35 -11.23
C ILE A 332 -3.20 10.68 -11.87
N LYS A 333 -4.03 11.23 -12.77
CA LYS A 333 -3.76 12.55 -13.35
C LYS A 333 -3.68 13.65 -12.29
N GLU A 334 -4.59 13.62 -11.32
CA GLU A 334 -4.63 14.58 -10.21
C GLU A 334 -3.46 14.39 -9.23
N MET A 335 -2.93 13.17 -9.09
CA MET A 335 -1.77 12.89 -8.26
C MET A 335 -0.54 13.71 -8.66
N SER A 336 -0.33 14.00 -9.96
CA SER A 336 0.76 14.87 -10.41
C SER A 336 0.68 16.28 -9.82
N GLU A 337 -0.54 16.81 -9.67
CA GLU A 337 -0.79 18.08 -9.02
C GLU A 337 -0.47 18.03 -7.52
N VAL A 338 -0.91 16.97 -6.86
CA VAL A 338 -0.65 16.78 -5.42
C VAL A 338 0.85 16.67 -5.14
N VAL A 339 1.59 15.91 -5.95
CA VAL A 339 3.06 15.81 -5.86
C VAL A 339 3.71 17.18 -6.06
N ARG A 340 3.25 17.94 -7.08
CA ARG A 340 3.80 19.26 -7.40
C ARG A 340 3.70 20.25 -6.24
N ARG A 341 2.61 20.18 -5.47
CA ARG A 341 2.36 21.10 -4.35
C ARG A 341 2.83 20.57 -2.99
N GLY A 342 3.27 19.30 -2.93
CA GLY A 342 3.58 18.58 -1.68
C GLY A 342 5.04 18.58 -1.26
N GLY A 343 5.92 19.35 -1.92
CA GLY A 343 7.33 19.44 -1.54
C GLY A 343 8.21 18.27 -2.02
N PHE A 344 7.72 17.48 -2.98
CA PHE A 344 8.46 16.40 -3.64
C PHE A 344 8.94 15.26 -2.74
N GLY A 345 8.26 14.94 -1.65
CA GLY A 345 8.52 13.68 -0.93
C GLY A 345 8.49 12.49 -1.90
N THR A 346 9.42 11.54 -1.74
CA THR A 346 9.49 10.35 -2.60
C THR A 346 8.19 9.58 -2.49
N SER A 347 7.59 9.25 -3.63
CA SER A 347 6.39 8.43 -3.65
C SER A 347 6.75 7.00 -3.28
N VAL A 348 6.70 6.72 -1.98
CA VAL A 348 6.88 5.43 -1.31
C VAL A 348 6.05 5.48 -0.04
N THR A 349 5.73 4.35 0.58
CA THR A 349 4.92 4.35 1.82
C THR A 349 5.63 5.13 2.93
N PRO A 350 4.95 6.05 3.65
CA PRO A 350 3.51 6.32 3.59
C PRO A 350 3.10 7.43 2.58
N VAL A 351 4.06 8.23 2.10
CA VAL A 351 3.84 9.38 1.21
C VAL A 351 3.06 9.05 -0.06
N SER A 352 3.31 7.90 -0.70
CA SER A 352 2.56 7.47 -1.89
C SER A 352 1.05 7.34 -1.62
N GLN A 353 0.67 6.91 -0.41
CA GLN A 353 -0.74 6.85 0.00
C GLN A 353 -1.29 8.24 0.28
N PHE A 354 -0.50 9.14 0.86
CA PHE A 354 -0.93 10.53 1.09
C PHE A 354 -1.26 11.23 -0.23
N TYR A 355 -0.38 11.07 -1.22
CA TYR A 355 -0.60 11.60 -2.56
C TYR A 355 -1.84 11.01 -3.23
N PHE A 356 -2.00 9.68 -3.19
CA PHE A 356 -3.17 9.04 -3.79
C PHE A 356 -4.48 9.47 -3.11
N GLN A 357 -4.51 9.43 -1.79
CA GLN A 357 -5.69 9.76 -1.00
C GLN A 357 -6.11 11.22 -1.19
N GLN A 358 -5.16 12.16 -1.18
CA GLN A 358 -5.45 13.55 -1.47
C GLN A 358 -5.96 13.73 -2.92
N ALA A 359 -5.36 13.04 -3.90
CA ALA A 359 -5.83 13.08 -5.28
C ALA A 359 -7.23 12.47 -5.44
N TYR A 360 -7.53 11.39 -4.71
CA TYR A 360 -8.85 10.77 -4.67
C TYR A 360 -9.91 11.73 -4.11
N LEU A 361 -9.60 12.43 -3.02
CA LEU A 361 -10.48 13.48 -2.46
C LEU A 361 -10.66 14.64 -3.45
N ASN A 362 -9.60 15.08 -4.13
CA ASN A 362 -9.69 16.14 -5.14
C ASN A 362 -10.64 15.75 -6.30
N VAL A 363 -10.62 14.49 -6.74
CA VAL A 363 -11.50 13.98 -7.80
C VAL A 363 -12.94 13.79 -7.32
N THR A 364 -13.14 13.26 -6.11
CA THR A 364 -14.47 12.88 -5.62
C THR A 364 -15.23 14.01 -4.93
N GLN A 365 -14.53 14.91 -4.22
CA GLN A 365 -15.13 16.00 -3.43
C GLN A 365 -14.83 17.38 -4.01
N GLY A 366 -13.89 17.47 -4.95
CA GLY A 366 -13.44 18.71 -5.57
C GLY A 366 -12.06 19.12 -5.09
N ARG A 367 -11.26 19.62 -6.02
CA ARG A 367 -9.83 19.92 -5.84
C ARG A 367 -9.59 20.86 -4.66
N TRP A 368 -8.75 20.41 -3.72
CA TRP A 368 -8.32 21.13 -2.52
C TRP A 368 -9.46 21.61 -1.60
N LYS A 369 -10.69 21.07 -1.72
CA LYS A 369 -11.77 21.39 -0.77
C LYS A 369 -11.50 20.80 0.62
N LYS A 370 -10.97 19.57 0.65
CA LYS A 370 -10.62 18.85 1.88
C LYS A 370 -9.16 18.40 1.81
N ILE A 371 -8.39 18.74 2.84
CA ILE A 371 -7.04 18.25 3.03
C ILE A 371 -7.12 16.89 3.72
N ASN A 372 -6.50 15.88 3.11
CA ASN A 372 -6.23 14.61 3.76
C ASN A 372 -5.30 14.87 4.97
N PRO A 373 -5.66 14.43 6.19
CA PRO A 373 -4.88 14.74 7.39
C PRO A 373 -3.42 14.30 7.31
N SER A 374 -3.13 13.15 6.71
CA SER A 374 -1.76 12.64 6.60
C SER A 374 -0.93 13.45 5.60
N TYR A 375 -1.51 13.80 4.45
CA TYR A 375 -0.88 14.74 3.51
C TYR A 375 -0.65 16.11 4.16
N GLY A 376 -1.64 16.63 4.88
CA GLY A 376 -1.54 17.90 5.61
C GLY A 376 -0.45 17.88 6.68
N ASN A 377 -0.40 16.84 7.52
CA ASN A 377 0.65 16.66 8.52
C ASN A 377 2.05 16.56 7.88
N MET A 378 2.17 15.94 6.70
CA MET A 378 3.44 15.89 5.95
C MET A 378 3.90 17.28 5.51
N VAL A 379 3.04 18.06 4.83
CA VAL A 379 3.42 19.41 4.37
C VAL A 379 3.58 20.43 5.51
N LEU A 380 3.03 20.12 6.68
CA LEU A 380 3.23 20.90 7.91
C LEU A 380 4.48 20.48 8.70
N GLY A 381 5.23 19.45 8.28
CA GLY A 381 6.49 19.04 8.90
C GLY A 381 6.40 17.96 10.00
N TYR A 382 5.21 17.45 10.31
CA TYR A 382 5.03 16.42 11.36
C TYR A 382 5.56 15.03 10.95
N PHE A 383 6.02 14.86 9.71
CA PHE A 383 6.72 13.65 9.25
C PHE A 383 8.21 13.91 8.96
N GLY A 384 8.71 15.11 9.26
CA GLY A 384 10.04 15.58 8.86
C GLY A 384 9.96 16.58 7.71
N ASN A 385 11.13 16.99 7.22
CA ASN A 385 11.25 18.01 6.19
C ASN A 385 11.08 17.43 4.80
N THR A 386 10.21 18.05 4.00
CA THR A 386 10.09 17.71 2.57
C THR A 386 11.36 18.11 1.80
N PRO A 387 11.73 17.41 0.71
CA PRO A 387 12.91 17.72 -0.11
C PRO A 387 13.06 19.19 -0.52
N VAL A 388 11.92 19.84 -0.80
CA VAL A 388 11.81 21.29 -1.00
C VAL A 388 10.61 21.81 -0.23
N PRO A 389 10.51 23.13 0.06
CA PRO A 389 9.32 23.70 0.66
C PRO A 389 8.05 23.37 -0.15
N ALA A 390 7.01 22.89 0.54
CA ALA A 390 5.70 22.70 -0.06
C ALA A 390 5.06 24.04 -0.47
N ASP A 391 4.02 23.98 -1.30
CA ASP A 391 3.34 25.18 -1.78
C ASP A 391 2.72 25.99 -0.62
N PRO A 392 3.03 27.29 -0.48
CA PRO A 392 2.56 28.10 0.64
C PRO A 392 1.03 28.14 0.82
N GLU A 393 0.25 28.09 -0.27
CA GLU A 393 -1.21 28.08 -0.16
C GLU A 393 -1.72 26.74 0.40
N ILE A 394 -1.07 25.63 0.03
CA ILE A 394 -1.40 24.31 0.58
C ILE A 394 -1.00 24.20 2.04
N VAL A 395 0.15 24.74 2.41
CA VAL A 395 0.58 24.80 3.82
C VAL A 395 -0.43 25.61 4.65
N ALA A 396 -0.84 26.79 4.17
CA ALA A 396 -1.84 27.62 4.84
C ALA A 396 -3.20 26.92 4.95
N LEU A 397 -3.64 26.23 3.89
CA LEU A 397 -4.88 25.46 3.88
C LEU A 397 -4.84 24.27 4.84
N ALA A 398 -3.75 23.51 4.85
CA ALA A 398 -3.54 22.39 5.76
C ALA A 398 -3.53 22.86 7.21
N SER A 399 -2.81 23.95 7.49
CA SER A 399 -2.77 24.56 8.83
C SER A 399 -4.16 24.96 9.30
N LYS A 400 -4.94 25.64 8.44
CA LYS A 400 -6.30 26.07 8.74
C LYS A 400 -7.25 24.90 8.97
N GLN A 401 -7.27 23.90 8.09
CA GLN A 401 -8.24 22.80 8.17
C GLN A 401 -7.92 21.81 9.29
N LEU A 402 -6.64 21.61 9.62
CA LEU A 402 -6.21 20.71 10.68
C LEU A 402 -6.06 21.39 12.04
N GLY A 403 -6.12 22.73 12.09
CA GLY A 403 -5.92 23.50 13.33
C GLY A 403 -4.50 23.36 13.89
N LYS A 404 -3.50 23.12 13.03
CA LYS A 404 -2.11 22.85 13.40
C LYS A 404 -1.15 23.89 12.84
N PRO A 405 -0.16 24.37 13.61
CA PRO A 405 0.90 25.21 13.08
C PRO A 405 1.86 24.39 12.20
N VAL A 406 2.67 25.09 11.41
CA VAL A 406 3.86 24.52 10.79
C VAL A 406 4.82 24.10 11.91
N PHE A 407 5.37 22.90 11.76
CA PHE A 407 6.26 22.26 12.72
C PHE A 407 7.64 22.06 12.06
N THR A 408 8.71 22.39 12.79
CA THR A 408 10.09 22.37 12.29
C THR A 408 11.06 21.60 13.19
N ASP A 409 10.58 21.11 14.34
CA ASP A 409 11.40 20.33 15.28
C ASP A 409 11.38 18.84 14.89
N ASP A 410 12.02 17.98 15.69
CA ASP A 410 12.06 16.53 15.43
C ASP A 410 10.66 15.90 15.65
N PRO A 411 10.07 15.23 14.65
CA PRO A 411 8.79 14.53 14.79
C PRO A 411 8.74 13.49 15.91
N LEU A 412 9.89 12.95 16.35
CA LEU A 412 9.96 11.99 17.43
C LEU A 412 9.82 12.63 18.82
N ASP A 413 10.09 13.92 18.96
CA ASP A 413 10.11 14.59 20.26
C ASP A 413 8.71 14.95 20.78
N ILE A 414 7.70 14.90 19.90
CA ILE A 414 6.29 15.12 20.26
C ILE A 414 5.53 13.83 20.60
N LEU A 415 6.20 12.67 20.55
CA LEU A 415 5.56 11.37 20.74
C LEU A 415 5.73 10.89 22.19
N GLU A 416 4.62 10.55 22.82
CA GLU A 416 4.60 9.87 24.12
C GLU A 416 5.18 8.44 24.01
N PRO A 417 5.88 7.93 25.05
CA PRO A 417 6.43 6.58 25.05
C PRO A 417 5.39 5.49 24.69
N GLY A 418 5.76 4.60 23.77
CA GLY A 418 4.83 3.60 23.24
C GLY A 418 4.71 2.36 24.11
N ILE A 419 5.79 1.93 24.79
CA ILE A 419 5.82 0.72 25.61
C ILE A 419 4.82 0.82 26.78
N PRO A 420 4.77 1.91 27.58
CA PRO A 420 3.79 2.04 28.67
C PRO A 420 2.34 2.05 28.16
N LYS A 421 2.08 2.72 27.03
CA LYS A 421 0.75 2.76 26.41
C LYS A 421 0.29 1.36 25.97
N ALA A 422 1.14 0.63 25.27
CA ALA A 422 0.84 -0.73 24.82
C ALA A 422 0.69 -1.71 26.00
N THR A 423 1.53 -1.60 27.02
CA THR A 423 1.45 -2.41 28.24
C THR A 423 0.09 -2.26 28.92
N LYS A 424 -0.37 -1.01 29.10
CA LYS A 424 -1.68 -0.73 29.68
C LYS A 424 -2.81 -1.37 28.88
N ILE A 425 -2.79 -1.28 27.55
CA ILE A 425 -3.80 -1.91 26.68
C ILE A 425 -3.82 -3.44 26.88
N LEU A 426 -2.64 -4.07 26.97
CA LEU A 426 -2.54 -5.51 27.20
C LEU A 426 -3.12 -5.91 28.57
N GLU A 427 -2.75 -5.17 29.63
CA GLU A 427 -3.24 -5.40 31.00
C GLU A 427 -4.77 -5.23 31.10
N GLU A 428 -5.32 -4.15 30.54
CA GLU A 428 -6.77 -3.88 30.52
C GLU A 428 -7.56 -4.96 29.78
N ASN A 429 -6.94 -5.64 28.81
CA ASN A 429 -7.54 -6.72 28.05
C ASN A 429 -7.17 -8.12 28.56
N ASN A 430 -6.49 -8.22 29.71
CA ASN A 430 -6.00 -9.49 30.29
C ASN A 430 -5.12 -10.32 29.34
N LEU A 431 -4.31 -9.64 28.52
CA LEU A 431 -3.38 -10.25 27.58
C LEU A 431 -1.95 -10.28 28.17
N PRO A 432 -1.13 -11.28 27.82
CA PRO A 432 0.26 -11.34 28.28
C PRO A 432 1.07 -10.12 27.84
N VAL A 433 1.82 -9.53 28.77
CA VAL A 433 2.77 -8.45 28.50
C VAL A 433 4.10 -9.06 28.09
N SER A 434 4.35 -9.13 26.78
CA SER A 434 5.64 -9.49 26.19
C SER A 434 6.10 -8.42 25.22
N ASP A 435 7.39 -8.40 24.89
CA ASP A 435 7.96 -7.50 23.88
C ASP A 435 7.24 -7.64 22.53
N GLU A 436 6.89 -8.86 22.12
CA GLU A 436 6.14 -9.12 20.88
C GLU A 436 4.74 -8.51 20.93
N ASN A 437 4.00 -8.74 22.02
CA ASN A 437 2.64 -8.22 22.15
C ASN A 437 2.64 -6.69 22.27
N ILE A 438 3.61 -6.12 22.98
CA ILE A 438 3.82 -4.66 23.04
C ILE A 438 4.06 -4.11 21.64
N PHE A 439 4.94 -4.74 20.87
CA PHE A 439 5.25 -4.30 19.53
C PHE A 439 4.08 -4.46 18.56
N ILE A 440 3.31 -5.55 18.67
CA ILE A 440 2.07 -5.76 17.91
C ILE A 440 1.08 -4.63 18.21
N ILE A 441 0.80 -4.32 19.47
CA ILE A 441 -0.12 -3.22 19.82
C ILE A 441 0.39 -1.88 19.28
N ALA A 442 1.69 -1.61 19.43
CA ALA A 442 2.27 -0.33 18.99
C ALA A 442 2.29 -0.15 17.47
N SER A 443 2.44 -1.22 16.69
CA SER A 443 2.60 -1.15 15.22
C SER A 443 1.36 -1.52 14.41
N CYS A 444 0.42 -2.25 15.02
CA CYS A 444 -0.81 -2.73 14.41
C CYS A 444 -2.08 -2.17 15.06
N GLU A 445 -1.96 -1.43 16.18
CA GLU A 445 -3.05 -0.75 16.88
C GLU A 445 -4.25 -1.70 17.13
N GLN A 446 -5.48 -1.25 16.85
CA GLN A 446 -6.70 -2.01 17.09
C GLN A 446 -6.69 -3.38 16.38
N LYS A 447 -6.16 -3.45 15.15
CA LYS A 447 -6.06 -4.72 14.42
C LYS A 447 -5.07 -5.69 15.07
N GLY A 448 -4.02 -5.16 15.72
CA GLY A 448 -3.12 -5.97 16.54
C GLY A 448 -3.81 -6.52 17.79
N LEU A 449 -4.61 -5.69 18.46
CA LEU A 449 -5.41 -6.14 19.60
C LEU A 449 -6.43 -7.21 19.20
N ASP A 450 -7.14 -7.00 18.09
CA ASP A 450 -8.11 -7.97 17.55
C ASP A 450 -7.44 -9.33 17.29
N PHE A 451 -6.23 -9.34 16.71
CA PHE A 451 -5.44 -10.55 16.52
C PHE A 451 -5.12 -11.24 17.86
N LEU A 452 -4.59 -10.51 18.84
CA LEU A 452 -4.25 -11.08 20.15
C LEU A 452 -5.47 -11.62 20.91
N GLN A 453 -6.66 -11.10 20.63
CA GLN A 453 -7.92 -11.59 21.19
C GLN A 453 -8.56 -12.74 20.39
N GLY A 454 -7.93 -13.21 19.31
CA GLY A 454 -8.47 -14.25 18.44
C GLY A 454 -9.66 -13.77 17.59
N LYS A 455 -9.78 -12.46 17.36
CA LYS A 455 -10.83 -11.80 16.58
C LYS A 455 -10.37 -11.39 15.17
N ALA A 456 -9.15 -11.74 14.77
CA ALA A 456 -8.65 -11.44 13.44
C ALA A 456 -9.53 -12.08 12.35
N ILE A 457 -9.83 -11.31 11.32
CA ILE A 457 -10.60 -11.76 10.16
C ILE A 457 -9.64 -11.94 8.98
N THR A 458 -9.55 -13.16 8.48
CA THR A 458 -8.75 -13.45 7.28
C THR A 458 -9.41 -12.85 6.04
N SER A 459 -8.63 -12.12 5.23
CA SER A 459 -9.08 -11.43 4.02
C SER A 459 -8.09 -11.66 2.87
N ILE A 460 -7.90 -12.91 2.48
CA ILE A 460 -7.04 -13.30 1.36
C ILE A 460 -7.89 -13.44 0.10
N ARG A 461 -7.31 -13.11 -1.06
CA ARG A 461 -8.00 -13.18 -2.35
C ARG A 461 -7.49 -14.38 -3.12
N LYS A 462 -8.22 -15.49 -3.07
CA LYS A 462 -7.95 -16.67 -3.89
C LYS A 462 -8.83 -16.64 -5.14
N ILE A 463 -8.41 -17.33 -6.20
CA ILE A 463 -9.16 -17.44 -7.47
C ILE A 463 -10.54 -18.08 -7.23
N THR A 464 -10.62 -19.03 -6.29
CA THR A 464 -11.87 -19.71 -5.90
C THR A 464 -12.92 -18.78 -5.31
N ASP A 465 -12.51 -17.60 -4.83
CA ASP A 465 -13.41 -16.63 -4.20
C ASP A 465 -14.05 -15.67 -5.22
N GLU A 466 -13.60 -15.70 -6.48
CA GLU A 466 -14.24 -14.93 -7.55
C GLU A 466 -15.61 -15.53 -7.89
N LYS A 467 -16.68 -14.83 -7.51
CA LYS A 467 -18.02 -15.11 -8.09
C LYS A 467 -17.91 -14.95 -9.61
N PRO A 468 -18.48 -15.88 -10.41
CA PRO A 468 -18.44 -15.76 -11.86
C PRO A 468 -19.02 -14.42 -12.28
N VAL A 469 -18.18 -13.55 -12.85
CA VAL A 469 -18.66 -12.34 -13.50
C VAL A 469 -19.50 -12.80 -14.69
N ALA A 470 -20.83 -12.70 -14.56
CA ALA A 470 -21.73 -12.98 -15.67
C ALA A 470 -21.22 -12.21 -16.90
N PRO A 471 -21.01 -12.87 -18.05
CA PRO A 471 -20.46 -12.19 -19.21
C PRO A 471 -21.37 -11.00 -19.55
N LYS A 472 -20.80 -9.78 -19.57
CA LYS A 472 -21.49 -8.63 -20.17
C LYS A 472 -21.69 -8.96 -21.65
N GLY A 473 -22.87 -9.48 -21.97
CA GLY A 473 -23.21 -9.95 -23.30
C GLY A 473 -23.03 -8.84 -24.32
N LYS A 474 -22.05 -9.02 -25.21
CA LYS A 474 -22.00 -8.30 -26.49
C LYS A 474 -23.22 -8.74 -27.31
N GLY A 475 -23.84 -7.76 -27.95
CA GLY A 475 -25.08 -7.95 -28.67
C GLY A 475 -25.07 -9.07 -29.71
N LYS A 476 -26.26 -9.66 -29.82
CA LYS A 476 -26.88 -10.38 -30.93
C LYS A 476 -26.65 -11.90 -31.10
N LYS A 477 -27.83 -12.54 -31.00
CA LYS A 477 -28.36 -13.76 -31.62
C LYS A 477 -27.93 -15.10 -31.00
N ALA A 478 -28.81 -15.60 -30.14
CA ALA A 478 -28.98 -17.03 -29.92
C ALA A 478 -30.34 -17.47 -30.49
N ALA A 479 -30.31 -18.53 -31.31
CA ALA A 479 -31.43 -19.40 -31.60
C ALA A 479 -31.74 -20.29 -30.37
N PRO A 480 -32.93 -20.89 -30.28
CA PRO A 480 -33.63 -21.09 -29.02
C PRO A 480 -33.22 -22.35 -28.27
N VAL A 481 -33.18 -22.26 -26.95
CA VAL A 481 -33.26 -23.40 -26.02
C VAL A 481 -34.57 -23.26 -25.24
N ALA A 482 -35.25 -24.39 -25.07
CA ALA A 482 -36.65 -24.55 -24.71
C ALA A 482 -37.15 -23.70 -23.52
N ALA A 483 -38.35 -23.16 -23.68
CA ALA A 483 -39.01 -22.30 -22.70
C ALA A 483 -39.62 -23.09 -21.52
N PRO A 484 -39.55 -22.56 -20.28
CA PRO A 484 -40.51 -22.94 -19.26
C PRO A 484 -41.89 -22.37 -19.62
N VAL A 485 -42.87 -23.27 -19.67
CA VAL A 485 -44.28 -23.03 -20.00
C VAL A 485 -44.98 -22.37 -18.81
N GLY A 486 -45.58 -21.20 -19.04
CA GLY A 486 -46.41 -20.50 -18.05
C GLY A 486 -46.57 -19.00 -18.33
N PRO A 487 -47.62 -18.35 -17.81
CA PRO A 487 -47.83 -16.92 -17.95
C PRO A 487 -46.67 -16.13 -17.34
N ARG A 488 -46.17 -15.11 -18.03
CA ARG A 488 -45.09 -14.24 -17.55
C ARG A 488 -45.59 -12.82 -17.35
N SER A 489 -45.35 -12.26 -16.17
CA SER A 489 -45.65 -10.86 -15.85
C SER A 489 -44.41 -9.98 -16.09
N TYR A 490 -44.61 -8.86 -16.77
CA TYR A 490 -43.60 -7.85 -17.02
C TYR A 490 -44.14 -6.50 -16.57
N SER A 491 -43.28 -5.67 -15.96
CA SER A 491 -43.60 -4.27 -15.74
C SER A 491 -42.87 -3.45 -16.80
N ILE A 492 -43.63 -2.80 -17.69
CA ILE A 492 -43.08 -2.02 -18.82
C ILE A 492 -43.45 -0.55 -18.68
N THR A 493 -42.49 0.34 -18.96
CA THR A 493 -42.73 1.78 -18.92
C THR A 493 -42.86 2.32 -20.34
N VAL A 494 -44.01 2.91 -20.66
CA VAL A 494 -44.29 3.56 -21.96
C VAL A 494 -44.68 5.01 -21.69
N ASN A 495 -43.96 5.97 -22.27
CA ASN A 495 -44.18 7.41 -22.06
C ASN A 495 -44.23 7.80 -20.56
N SER A 496 -43.30 7.28 -19.76
CA SER A 496 -43.19 7.52 -18.31
C SER A 496 -44.38 7.03 -17.47
N ARG A 497 -45.22 6.13 -17.99
CA ARG A 497 -46.22 5.36 -17.22
C ARG A 497 -45.88 3.88 -17.23
N ALA A 498 -45.87 3.26 -16.04
CA ALA A 498 -45.67 1.83 -15.87
C ALA A 498 -46.98 1.05 -16.11
N TYR A 499 -46.85 -0.11 -16.76
CA TYR A 499 -47.94 -1.05 -17.03
C TYR A 499 -47.49 -2.45 -16.65
N ASP A 500 -48.32 -3.17 -15.90
CA ASP A 500 -48.14 -4.59 -15.66
C ASP A 500 -48.80 -5.39 -16.79
N VAL A 501 -48.00 -6.18 -17.49
CA VAL A 501 -48.41 -6.94 -18.65
C VAL A 501 -48.19 -8.42 -18.38
N VAL A 502 -49.28 -9.19 -18.41
CA VAL A 502 -49.23 -10.65 -18.35
C VAL A 502 -49.30 -11.20 -19.77
N VAL A 503 -48.31 -12.01 -20.14
CA VAL A 503 -48.26 -12.67 -21.45
C VAL A 503 -48.46 -14.17 -21.26
N SER A 504 -49.56 -14.69 -21.81
CA SER A 504 -49.91 -16.12 -21.86
C SER A 504 -49.72 -16.70 -23.27
N GLU A 505 -49.48 -18.01 -23.36
CA GLU A 505 -49.36 -18.70 -24.65
C GLU A 505 -50.69 -18.66 -25.40
N GLY A 506 -50.68 -18.03 -26.59
CA GLY A 506 -51.87 -17.76 -27.40
C GLY A 506 -51.93 -16.36 -28.00
N GLY A 507 -50.99 -15.46 -27.65
CA GLY A 507 -50.84 -14.15 -28.31
C GLY A 507 -51.91 -13.11 -27.95
N ALA A 508 -52.81 -13.41 -27.02
CA ALA A 508 -53.73 -12.42 -26.46
C ALA A 508 -52.99 -11.58 -25.39
N VAL A 509 -52.75 -10.31 -25.69
CA VAL A 509 -52.23 -9.33 -24.74
C VAL A 509 -53.40 -8.63 -24.07
N GLN A 510 -53.56 -8.84 -22.77
CA GLN A 510 -54.55 -8.12 -21.96
C GLN A 510 -53.83 -7.07 -21.12
N ALA A 511 -53.92 -5.81 -21.53
CA ALA A 511 -53.42 -4.68 -20.76
C ALA A 511 -54.56 -4.15 -19.88
N SER A 512 -54.35 -4.14 -18.56
CA SER A 512 -55.21 -3.40 -17.63
C SER A 512 -54.39 -2.25 -17.03
N PRO A 513 -54.96 -1.04 -16.90
CA PRO A 513 -54.30 0.00 -16.13
C PRO A 513 -54.11 -0.52 -14.69
N ALA A 514 -52.88 -0.50 -14.20
CA ALA A 514 -52.59 -0.88 -12.83
C ALA A 514 -53.40 0.03 -11.90
N THR A 515 -54.44 -0.53 -11.26
CA THR A 515 -55.00 0.07 -10.06
C THR A 515 -54.01 -0.27 -8.98
N ALA A 516 -53.25 0.73 -8.54
CA ALA A 516 -52.37 0.59 -7.39
C ALA A 516 -53.22 0.11 -6.21
N ALA A 517 -53.08 -1.16 -5.83
CA ALA A 517 -53.28 -1.52 -4.43
C ALA A 517 -52.28 -0.67 -3.65
N PRO A 518 -52.69 0.04 -2.58
CA PRO A 518 -51.76 0.82 -1.81
C PRO A 518 -50.73 -0.15 -1.22
N ALA A 519 -49.54 -0.18 -1.82
CA ALA A 519 -48.35 -0.50 -1.05
C ALA A 519 -48.39 0.47 0.14
N ALA A 520 -48.31 -0.05 1.36
CA ALA A 520 -48.07 0.79 2.51
C ALA A 520 -46.87 1.66 2.14
N ALA A 521 -47.12 2.97 2.00
CA ALA A 521 -46.05 3.91 1.75
C ALA A 521 -45.01 3.66 2.84
N PRO A 522 -43.70 3.56 2.52
CA PRO A 522 -42.72 3.80 3.57
C PRO A 522 -43.13 5.12 4.20
N VAL A 523 -43.33 5.12 5.52
CA VAL A 523 -43.70 6.35 6.23
C VAL A 523 -42.61 7.33 5.87
N ALA A 524 -42.94 8.33 5.04
CA ALA A 524 -42.00 9.39 4.70
C ALA A 524 -41.75 10.14 6.00
N VAL A 525 -40.66 9.77 6.65
CA VAL A 525 -40.19 10.46 7.84
C VAL A 525 -39.70 11.81 7.34
N SER A 526 -40.51 12.87 7.50
CA SER A 526 -40.11 14.20 7.04
C SER A 526 -38.96 14.70 7.91
N GLY A 527 -37.76 14.69 7.37
CA GLY A 527 -36.55 15.16 8.04
C GLY A 527 -35.49 15.57 7.02
N THR A 528 -34.36 16.05 7.54
CA THR A 528 -33.15 16.34 6.76
C THR A 528 -32.41 15.03 6.53
N GLU A 529 -32.31 14.61 5.27
CA GLU A 529 -31.54 13.44 4.84
C GLU A 529 -30.04 13.72 4.98
N VAL A 530 -29.31 12.77 5.56
CA VAL A 530 -27.85 12.80 5.62
C VAL A 530 -27.32 11.74 4.67
N GLU A 531 -26.71 12.19 3.59
CA GLU A 531 -26.18 11.33 2.54
C GLU A 531 -24.69 11.02 2.72
N ALA A 532 -24.27 9.88 2.20
CA ALA A 532 -22.87 9.48 2.10
C ALA A 532 -22.09 10.46 1.20
N PRO A 533 -21.04 11.15 1.70
CA PRO A 533 -20.29 12.13 0.91
C PRO A 533 -19.38 11.47 -0.14
N THR A 534 -18.96 10.22 0.10
CA THR A 534 -18.12 9.42 -0.80
C THR A 534 -18.49 7.96 -0.73
N PRO A 535 -18.20 7.15 -1.77
CA PRO A 535 -18.33 5.71 -1.68
C PRO A 535 -17.38 5.12 -0.63
N GLY A 536 -17.83 4.15 0.15
CA GLY A 536 -17.05 3.58 1.26
C GLY A 536 -17.83 2.54 2.06
N ASN A 537 -17.24 2.06 3.15
CA ASN A 537 -17.85 1.13 4.10
C ASN A 537 -18.25 1.87 5.39
N ILE A 538 -19.33 1.44 6.04
CA ILE A 538 -19.71 1.94 7.37
C ILE A 538 -18.84 1.24 8.42
N LEU A 539 -17.92 1.98 9.03
CA LEU A 539 -17.01 1.44 10.04
C LEU A 539 -17.66 1.40 11.43
N LYS A 540 -18.38 2.47 11.79
CA LYS A 540 -19.02 2.61 13.10
C LYS A 540 -20.18 3.58 13.03
N ILE A 541 -21.26 3.28 13.75
CA ILE A 541 -22.38 4.19 13.99
C ILE A 541 -22.20 4.76 15.40
N LEU A 542 -22.31 6.09 15.55
CA LEU A 542 -22.02 6.81 16.81
C LEU A 542 -23.29 7.29 17.55
N VAL A 543 -24.45 7.19 16.91
CA VAL A 543 -25.74 7.65 17.43
C VAL A 543 -26.80 6.55 17.29
N ASP A 544 -27.81 6.58 18.13
CA ASP A 544 -28.97 5.71 18.06
C ASP A 544 -30.21 6.45 17.55
N VAL A 545 -31.18 5.71 17.00
CA VAL A 545 -32.49 6.27 16.63
C VAL A 545 -33.15 6.85 17.89
N GLY A 546 -33.47 8.13 17.83
CA GLY A 546 -34.07 8.89 18.92
C GLY A 546 -33.11 9.85 19.63
N ASP A 547 -31.81 9.81 19.34
CA ASP A 547 -30.84 10.73 19.93
C ASP A 547 -31.04 12.18 19.45
N SER A 548 -30.77 13.15 20.33
CA SER A 548 -30.68 14.55 19.95
C SER A 548 -29.24 14.89 19.56
N VAL A 549 -29.07 15.49 18.39
CA VAL A 549 -27.76 15.86 17.83
C VAL A 549 -27.67 17.35 17.61
N THR A 550 -26.47 17.93 17.77
CA THR A 550 -26.19 19.32 17.39
C THR A 550 -25.63 19.40 15.97
N GLU A 551 -25.74 20.57 15.34
CA GLU A 551 -25.07 20.82 14.06
C GLU A 551 -23.57 20.51 14.17
N ASN A 552 -23.01 19.87 13.15
CA ASN A 552 -21.64 19.38 13.05
C ASN A 552 -21.25 18.26 14.04
N GLN A 553 -22.21 17.70 14.79
CA GLN A 553 -21.94 16.53 15.64
C GLN A 553 -21.64 15.28 14.77
N PRO A 554 -20.59 14.50 15.06
CA PRO A 554 -20.34 13.23 14.38
C PRO A 554 -21.47 12.22 14.59
N LEU A 555 -21.92 11.61 13.50
CA LEU A 555 -23.05 10.67 13.49
C LEU A 555 -22.60 9.24 13.24
N LEU A 556 -21.69 9.05 12.29
CA LEU A 556 -21.08 7.78 11.97
C LEU A 556 -19.69 7.97 11.36
N VAL A 557 -18.92 6.90 11.31
CA VAL A 557 -17.59 6.85 10.70
C VAL A 557 -17.66 5.95 9.47
N MET A 558 -17.28 6.50 8.32
CA MET A 558 -17.09 5.76 7.08
C MET A 558 -15.61 5.48 6.86
N GLU A 559 -15.29 4.33 6.28
CA GLU A 559 -13.96 3.99 5.78
C GLU A 559 -13.97 3.94 4.25
N ALA A 560 -13.11 4.74 3.61
CA ALA A 560 -12.86 4.64 2.18
C ALA A 560 -11.35 4.78 1.93
N MET A 561 -10.77 3.88 1.12
CA MET A 561 -9.34 3.95 0.78
C MET A 561 -8.41 3.99 2.01
N LYS A 562 -8.75 3.26 3.10
CA LYS A 562 -8.07 3.29 4.41
C LYS A 562 -8.07 4.66 5.09
N MET A 563 -8.99 5.53 4.71
CA MET A 563 -9.27 6.78 5.41
C MET A 563 -10.58 6.63 6.16
N GLU A 564 -10.52 6.90 7.45
CA GLU A 564 -11.72 7.13 8.24
C GLU A 564 -12.19 8.57 8.05
N SER A 565 -13.48 8.74 7.84
CA SER A 565 -14.12 10.05 7.78
C SER A 565 -15.43 10.03 8.54
N GLU A 566 -15.57 10.98 9.46
CA GLU A 566 -16.83 11.23 10.14
C GLU A 566 -17.83 11.88 9.17
N VAL A 567 -19.06 11.38 9.21
CA VAL A 567 -20.23 12.06 8.65
C VAL A 567 -20.89 12.82 9.78
N THR A 568 -21.02 14.14 9.64
CA THR A 568 -21.53 15.03 10.68
C THR A 568 -22.94 15.52 10.39
N ALA A 569 -23.68 15.86 11.43
CA ALA A 569 -25.04 16.38 11.31
C ALA A 569 -25.08 17.74 10.60
N PRO A 570 -25.84 17.91 9.50
CA PRO A 570 -25.97 19.20 8.81
C PRO A 570 -26.83 20.21 9.57
N CYS A 571 -27.59 19.76 10.57
CA CYS A 571 -28.44 20.59 11.41
C CYS A 571 -28.59 19.95 12.81
N ALA A 572 -29.00 20.75 13.79
CA ALA A 572 -29.44 20.21 15.07
C ALA A 572 -30.85 19.62 14.96
N GLY A 573 -31.11 18.50 15.63
CA GLY A 573 -32.40 17.82 15.55
C GLY A 573 -32.40 16.45 16.24
N LYS A 574 -33.40 15.62 15.93
CA LYS A 574 -33.51 14.27 16.50
C LYS A 574 -33.26 13.21 15.42
N VAL A 575 -32.42 12.21 15.67
CA VAL A 575 -32.22 11.10 14.74
C VAL A 575 -33.52 10.30 14.63
N LEU A 576 -34.13 10.28 13.45
CA LEU A 576 -35.41 9.61 13.21
C LEU A 576 -35.26 8.21 12.61
N ALA A 577 -34.23 7.98 11.80
CA ALA A 577 -33.93 6.69 11.18
C ALA A 577 -32.43 6.56 10.89
N ILE A 578 -31.94 5.32 10.87
CA ILE A 578 -30.59 4.94 10.43
C ILE A 578 -30.78 3.81 9.41
N GLU A 579 -30.39 4.07 8.16
CA GLU A 579 -30.69 3.20 7.00
C GLU A 579 -29.54 2.24 6.64
N VAL A 580 -28.48 2.25 7.44
CA VAL A 580 -27.26 1.46 7.22
C VAL A 580 -26.83 0.72 8.48
N ALA A 581 -26.13 -0.39 8.30
CA ALA A 581 -25.50 -1.15 9.36
C ALA A 581 -23.96 -1.06 9.30
N THR A 582 -23.31 -1.34 10.43
CA THR A 582 -21.84 -1.48 10.45
C THR A 582 -21.41 -2.63 9.54
N GLY A 583 -20.46 -2.36 8.64
CA GLY A 583 -19.98 -3.28 7.60
C GLY A 583 -20.61 -3.07 6.22
N ASP A 584 -21.68 -2.27 6.10
CA ASP A 584 -22.32 -2.01 4.82
C ASP A 584 -21.43 -1.19 3.87
N THR A 585 -21.48 -1.49 2.58
CA THR A 585 -20.82 -0.70 1.52
C THR A 585 -21.85 0.23 0.87
N VAL A 586 -21.56 1.53 0.83
CA VAL A 586 -22.43 2.58 0.30
C VAL A 586 -21.78 3.35 -0.84
N GLN A 587 -22.60 3.97 -1.70
CA GLN A 587 -22.16 4.88 -2.76
C GLN A 587 -22.35 6.34 -2.33
N ALA A 588 -21.67 7.28 -3.00
CA ALA A 588 -21.95 8.70 -2.78
C ALA A 588 -23.42 9.02 -3.06
N GLY A 589 -24.05 9.79 -2.19
CA GLY A 589 -25.49 10.09 -2.24
C GLY A 589 -26.39 9.01 -1.66
N THR A 590 -25.85 7.92 -1.10
CA THR A 590 -26.68 6.93 -0.39
C THR A 590 -27.17 7.56 0.91
N GLU A 591 -28.48 7.50 1.16
CA GLU A 591 -29.06 7.92 2.44
C GLU A 591 -28.50 7.08 3.58
N LEU A 592 -27.97 7.73 4.61
CA LEU A 592 -27.37 7.09 5.77
C LEU A 592 -28.31 7.12 6.97
N LEU A 593 -28.93 8.27 7.21
CA LEU A 593 -29.81 8.54 8.33
C LEU A 593 -30.66 9.80 8.08
N ILE A 594 -31.72 9.96 8.87
CA ILE A 594 -32.67 11.08 8.78
C ILE A 594 -32.68 11.85 10.11
N ILE A 595 -32.55 13.19 10.06
CA ILE A 595 -32.65 14.09 11.23
C ILE A 595 -33.96 14.88 11.18
N GLY A 596 -34.74 14.83 12.24
CA GLY A 596 -36.04 15.50 12.41
C GLY A 596 -36.00 16.86 13.08
#